data_AF-A0A7X6NVB8-F1
#
_entry.id   AF-A0A7X6NVB8-F1
#
_cell.length_a   1.000
_cell.length_b   1.000
_cell.length_c   1.000
_cell.angle_alpha   90.00
_cell.angle_beta   90.00
_cell.angle_gamma   90.00
#
_symmetry.space_group_name_H-M   'P 1'
#
loop_
_entity.id
_entity.type
_entity.pdbx_description
1 polymer ?
#
loop_
_entity_poly.entity_id
_entity_poly.type
_entity_poly.pdbx_seq_one_letter_code
_entity_poly.pdbx_strand_id
1 'polypeptide(L)'
;GTALICGHTHRERFPIDDDPPYFNTGACVFPDYITGLEIVDDAISLVSWQVVPDSNGYLHVARRALAGPRPLSDFDRHPQPGRHRRPGKSLDRSQQVTNASSHPSLG
;
A
#
# COMPACT_ATOMS: atom_id res chain seq x y z
N GLY A 1 11.22 1.24 -7.68
CA GLY A 1 10.58 1.30 -6.36
C GLY A 1 9.96 -0.05 -6.21
N THR A 2 10.43 -0.84 -5.26
CA THR A 2 10.13 -2.28 -5.25
C THR A 2 8.77 -2.53 -4.60
N ALA A 3 7.93 -3.33 -5.26
CA ALA A 3 6.67 -3.80 -4.68
C ALA A 3 6.94 -4.67 -3.44
N LEU A 4 6.09 -4.55 -2.41
CA LEU A 4 6.17 -5.33 -1.18
C LEU A 4 4.97 -6.29 -1.11
N ILE A 5 5.24 -7.57 -0.90
CA ILE A 5 4.23 -8.62 -0.73
C ILE A 5 4.34 -9.14 0.70
N CYS A 6 3.21 -9.21 1.40
CA CYS A 6 3.11 -9.61 2.80
C CYS A 6 1.94 -10.60 3.03
N GLY A 7 1.88 -11.15 4.25
CA GLY A 7 0.80 -12.06 4.69
C GLY A 7 0.56 -11.95 6.20
N HIS A 8 0.24 -13.07 6.85
CA HIS A 8 0.09 -13.28 8.31
C HIS A 8 -1.17 -12.68 8.98
N THR A 9 -1.64 -11.52 8.56
CA THR A 9 -2.79 -10.84 9.21
C THR A 9 -4.15 -11.47 8.88
N HIS A 10 -4.20 -12.39 7.92
CA HIS A 10 -5.42 -12.93 7.32
C HIS A 10 -6.32 -11.86 6.69
N ARG A 11 -5.78 -10.66 6.43
CA ARG A 11 -6.48 -9.54 5.81
C ARG A 11 -5.80 -9.19 4.50
N GLU A 12 -6.44 -9.59 3.42
CA GLU A 12 -6.00 -9.26 2.08
C GLU A 12 -5.97 -7.74 1.86
N ARG A 13 -4.99 -7.29 1.08
CA ARG A 13 -4.83 -5.89 0.74
C ARG A 13 -4.29 -5.78 -0.67
N PHE A 14 -4.99 -5.01 -1.49
CA PHE A 14 -4.57 -4.66 -2.83
C PHE A 14 -4.39 -3.14 -2.91
N PRO A 15 -3.33 -2.61 -3.53
CA PRO A 15 -3.13 -1.17 -3.63
C PRO A 15 -4.25 -0.49 -4.43
N ILE A 16 -4.76 0.60 -3.88
CA ILE A 16 -5.60 1.56 -4.62
C ILE A 16 -4.70 2.62 -5.28
N ASP A 17 -5.28 3.54 -6.03
CA ASP A 17 -4.49 4.58 -6.70
C ASP A 17 -3.73 5.46 -5.70
N ASP A 18 -2.53 5.89 -6.11
CA ASP A 18 -1.52 6.60 -5.31
C ASP A 18 -0.89 5.84 -4.13
N ASP A 19 -1.46 4.72 -3.68
CA ASP A 19 -0.89 3.90 -2.62
C ASP A 19 0.45 3.25 -3.00
N PRO A 20 1.41 3.13 -2.06
CA PRO A 20 2.60 2.32 -2.31
C PRO A 20 2.21 0.91 -2.76
N PRO A 21 3.00 0.25 -3.63
CA PRO A 21 2.73 -1.08 -4.17
C PRO A 21 2.90 -2.17 -3.09
N TYR A 22 2.03 -2.12 -2.08
CA TYR A 22 1.94 -3.02 -0.96
C TYR A 22 0.77 -3.97 -1.16
N PHE A 23 1.08 -5.25 -1.20
CA PHE A 23 0.12 -6.32 -1.32
C PHE A 23 0.13 -7.14 -0.04
N ASN A 24 -1.05 -7.50 0.45
CA ASN A 24 -1.20 -8.54 1.45
C ASN A 24 -2.04 -9.67 0.84
N THR A 25 -1.48 -10.87 0.77
CA THR A 25 -2.13 -12.02 0.11
C THR A 25 -3.25 -12.63 0.94
N GLY A 26 -3.50 -12.14 2.16
CA GLY A 26 -4.61 -12.58 2.99
C GLY A 26 -4.34 -13.89 3.72
N ALA A 27 -5.23 -14.86 3.57
CA ALA A 27 -5.25 -16.10 4.34
C ALA A 27 -5.02 -17.34 3.46
N CYS A 28 -4.24 -18.29 3.99
CA CYS A 28 -3.97 -19.59 3.38
C CYS A 28 -4.19 -20.76 4.35
N VAL A 29 -4.85 -20.50 5.49
CA VAL A 29 -5.02 -21.48 6.58
C VAL A 29 -6.46 -21.89 6.80
N PHE A 30 -7.41 -21.30 6.06
CA PHE A 30 -8.81 -21.72 6.12
C PHE A 30 -9.00 -22.98 5.27
N PRO A 31 -9.71 -24.02 5.75
CA PRO A 31 -9.77 -25.32 5.08
C PRO A 31 -10.36 -25.31 3.67
N ASP A 32 -11.23 -24.36 3.37
CA ASP A 32 -12.02 -24.25 2.14
C ASP A 32 -11.77 -22.94 1.37
N TYR A 33 -10.78 -22.15 1.82
CA TYR A 33 -10.56 -20.79 1.35
C TYR A 33 -9.08 -20.43 1.33
N ILE A 34 -8.57 -20.07 0.15
CA ILE A 34 -7.24 -19.49 -0.01
C ILE A 34 -7.32 -18.23 -0.85
N THR A 35 -6.60 -17.18 -0.43
CA THR A 35 -6.37 -15.99 -1.23
C THR A 35 -4.94 -15.94 -1.77
N GLY A 36 -4.76 -15.30 -2.91
CA GLY A 36 -3.46 -15.18 -3.56
C GLY A 36 -3.40 -14.08 -4.60
N LEU A 37 -2.20 -13.75 -5.03
CA LEU A 37 -1.98 -12.89 -6.19
C LEU A 37 -1.86 -13.78 -7.43
N GLU A 38 -2.66 -13.50 -8.43
CA GLU A 38 -2.64 -14.18 -9.72
C GLU A 38 -2.13 -13.21 -10.79
N ILE A 39 -1.17 -13.67 -11.61
CA ILE A 39 -0.60 -12.90 -12.71
C ILE A 39 -0.94 -13.61 -14.02
N VAL A 40 -1.67 -12.93 -14.90
CA VAL A 40 -2.09 -13.40 -16.22
C VAL A 40 -1.97 -12.23 -17.19
N ASP A 41 -1.36 -12.43 -18.35
CA ASP A 41 -1.23 -11.43 -19.42
C ASP A 41 -0.75 -10.05 -18.92
N ASP A 42 0.37 -10.04 -18.18
CA ASP A 42 0.98 -8.85 -17.56
C ASP A 42 0.07 -8.06 -16.60
N ALA A 43 -1.04 -8.65 -16.16
CA ALA A 43 -1.93 -8.08 -15.17
C ALA A 43 -1.95 -8.90 -13.88
N ILE A 44 -1.98 -8.21 -12.75
CA ILE A 44 -2.07 -8.80 -11.41
C ILE A 44 -3.47 -8.61 -10.84
N SER A 45 -4.01 -9.68 -10.25
CA SER A 45 -5.27 -9.69 -9.50
C SER A 45 -5.05 -10.28 -8.11
N LEU A 46 -5.79 -9.78 -7.13
CA LEU A 46 -5.99 -10.49 -5.88
C LEU A 46 -7.20 -11.41 -6.08
N VAL A 47 -7.02 -12.71 -5.85
CA VAL A 47 -8.05 -13.73 -6.08
C VAL A 47 -8.30 -14.53 -4.81
N SER A 48 -9.47 -15.14 -4.71
CA SER A 48 -9.77 -16.23 -3.80
C SER A 48 -10.12 -17.49 -4.57
N TRP A 49 -9.64 -18.63 -4.11
CA TRP A 49 -10.12 -19.95 -4.52
C TRP A 49 -10.87 -20.56 -3.35
N GLN A 50 -12.10 -21.01 -3.63
CA GLN A 50 -13.04 -21.48 -2.61
C GLN A 50 -13.66 -22.80 -2.99
N VAL A 51 -13.93 -23.65 -2.02
CA VAL A 51 -14.81 -24.81 -2.22
C VAL A 51 -16.26 -24.35 -2.14
N VAL A 52 -17.03 -24.55 -3.21
CA VAL A 52 -18.44 -24.14 -3.30
C VAL A 52 -19.32 -25.33 -3.71
N PRO A 53 -20.49 -25.52 -3.08
CA PRO A 53 -21.45 -26.53 -3.52
C PRO A 53 -22.21 -26.06 -4.77
N ASP A 54 -22.54 -26.99 -5.66
CA ASP A 54 -23.52 -26.76 -6.73
C ASP A 54 -24.96 -27.14 -6.29
N SER A 55 -25.92 -26.93 -7.19
CA SER A 55 -27.34 -27.26 -6.95
C SER A 55 -27.63 -28.74 -6.73
N ASN A 56 -26.70 -29.62 -7.12
CA ASN A 56 -26.81 -31.06 -6.99
C ASN A 56 -26.07 -31.59 -5.75
N GLY A 57 -25.42 -30.71 -4.98
CA GLY A 57 -24.66 -31.06 -3.77
C GLY A 57 -23.23 -31.49 -4.03
N TYR A 58 -22.68 -31.32 -5.24
CA TYR A 58 -21.27 -31.57 -5.52
C TYR A 58 -20.40 -30.37 -5.16
N LEU A 59 -19.20 -30.63 -4.65
CA LEU A 59 -18.23 -29.60 -4.30
C LEU A 59 -17.33 -29.29 -5.49
N HIS A 60 -17.14 -28.00 -5.76
CA HIS A 60 -16.29 -27.47 -6.83
C HIS A 60 -15.30 -26.48 -6.27
N VAL A 61 -14.12 -26.37 -6.88
CA VAL A 61 -13.19 -25.28 -6.60
C VAL A 61 -13.48 -24.14 -7.55
N ALA A 62 -13.89 -22.99 -7.02
CA ALA A 62 -14.23 -21.80 -7.80
C ALA A 62 -13.24 -20.66 -7.54
N ARG A 63 -12.78 -20.02 -8.62
CA ARG A 63 -11.99 -18.79 -8.59
C ARG A 63 -12.90 -17.57 -8.51
N ARG A 64 -12.55 -16.61 -7.67
CA ARG A 64 -13.17 -15.28 -7.63
C ARG A 64 -12.10 -14.20 -7.60
N ALA A 65 -12.25 -13.15 -8.41
CA ALA A 65 -11.44 -11.95 -8.28
C ALA A 65 -11.94 -11.10 -7.11
N LEU A 66 -11.04 -10.74 -6.20
CA LEU A 66 -11.30 -9.86 -5.06
C LEU A 66 -10.89 -8.41 -5.38
N ALA A 67 -9.81 -8.23 -6.14
CA ALA A 67 -9.37 -6.94 -6.67
C ALA A 67 -8.52 -7.12 -7.95
N GLY A 68 -8.40 -6.05 -8.74
CA GLY A 68 -7.81 -6.13 -10.09
C GLY A 68 -8.79 -6.69 -11.13
N PRO A 69 -8.31 -7.08 -12.32
CA PRO A 69 -6.92 -7.05 -12.77
C PRO A 69 -6.38 -5.62 -12.93
N ARG A 70 -5.09 -5.43 -12.65
CA ARG A 70 -4.36 -4.19 -12.96
C ARG A 70 -3.05 -4.51 -13.67
N PRO A 71 -2.61 -3.69 -14.64
CA PRO A 71 -1.29 -3.86 -15.26
C PRO A 71 -0.17 -3.88 -14.22
N LEU A 72 0.79 -4.79 -14.36
CA LEU A 72 1.97 -4.84 -13.47
C LEU A 72 2.77 -3.52 -13.51
N SER A 73 2.74 -2.83 -14.66
CA SER A 73 3.38 -1.52 -14.85
C SER A 73 2.88 -0.44 -13.90
N ASP A 74 1.64 -0.52 -13.40
CA ASP A 74 1.10 0.42 -12.42
C ASP A 74 1.91 0.42 -11.11
N PHE A 75 2.60 -0.69 -10.82
CA PHE A 75 3.32 -0.91 -9.58
C PHE A 75 4.84 -0.77 -9.74
N ASP A 76 5.33 -0.56 -10.95
CA ASP A 76 6.74 -0.25 -11.19
C ASP A 76 7.03 1.23 -10.88
N ARG A 77 7.38 1.49 -9.63
CA ARG A 77 7.77 2.83 -9.20
C ARG A 77 9.24 3.08 -9.43
N HIS A 78 9.75 2.92 -10.64
CA HIS A 78 11.15 3.25 -10.95
C HIS A 78 11.50 4.63 -10.35
N PRO A 79 12.51 4.75 -9.46
CA PRO A 79 12.85 6.05 -8.90
C PRO A 79 13.36 6.89 -10.06
N GLN A 80 12.65 7.95 -10.41
CA GLN A 80 13.18 8.94 -11.34
C GLN A 80 14.44 9.54 -10.70
N PRO A 81 15.63 9.46 -11.33
CA PRO A 81 16.82 10.13 -10.83
C PRO A 81 16.56 11.64 -10.82
N GLY A 82 16.30 12.21 -9.64
CA GLY A 82 16.10 13.66 -9.49
C GLY A 82 15.18 14.12 -8.36
N ARG A 83 14.34 13.28 -7.77
CA ARG A 83 13.50 13.67 -6.62
C ARG A 83 14.07 13.21 -5.27
N HIS A 84 15.33 13.57 -5.00
CA HIS A 84 15.75 13.72 -3.60
C HIS A 84 15.09 14.97 -3.03
N ARG A 85 13.91 14.81 -2.41
CA ARG A 85 13.32 15.86 -1.58
C ARG A 85 14.21 16.04 -0.35
N ARG A 86 15.21 16.91 -0.42
CA ARG A 86 15.93 17.39 0.77
C ARG A 86 14.95 18.22 1.61
N PRO A 87 14.68 17.89 2.88
CA PRO A 87 14.24 18.91 3.82
C PRO A 87 15.49 19.72 4.22
N GLY A 88 15.75 20.83 3.52
CA GLY A 88 16.59 21.90 4.05
C GLY A 88 15.68 22.93 4.74
N LYS A 89 16.01 23.58 5.85
CA LYS A 89 17.31 23.80 6.50
C LYS A 89 17.12 23.88 8.03
N SER A 90 18.20 23.60 8.73
CA SER A 90 18.40 23.82 10.17
C SER A 90 18.09 25.26 10.59
N LEU A 91 17.64 25.41 11.84
CA LEU A 91 17.58 26.68 12.57
C LEU A 91 18.92 27.43 12.42
N ASP A 92 18.91 28.61 11.81
CA ASP A 92 19.99 29.58 11.95
C ASP A 92 19.70 30.40 13.21
N ARG A 93 20.48 30.13 14.27
CA ARG A 93 20.43 30.85 15.55
C ARG A 93 21.51 31.92 15.53
N SER A 94 21.38 32.91 14.64
CA SER A 94 22.26 34.08 14.64
C SER A 94 21.72 35.20 13.77
N GLN A 95 20.85 36.05 14.33
CA GLN A 95 20.79 37.52 14.12
C GLN A 95 19.41 38.07 14.54
N GLN A 96 19.33 38.55 15.79
CA GLN A 96 18.73 39.86 16.11
C GLN A 96 18.98 40.17 17.60
N VAL A 97 20.17 40.70 17.88
CA VAL A 97 20.39 41.61 19.00
C VAL A 97 20.55 42.99 18.36
N THR A 98 19.56 43.86 18.58
CA THR A 98 19.54 45.35 18.52
C THR A 98 18.05 45.72 18.34
N ASN A 99 17.31 46.30 19.28
CA ASN A 99 17.57 47.57 19.95
C ASN A 99 16.83 47.66 21.30
N ALA A 100 17.40 48.48 22.17
CA ALA A 100 16.95 48.77 23.52
C ALA A 100 15.81 49.80 23.60
N SER A 101 15.18 49.81 24.79
CA SER A 101 14.48 50.90 25.49
C SER A 101 13.13 51.40 24.98
N SER A 102 12.05 51.09 25.71
CA SER A 102 11.44 52.01 26.71
C SER A 102 10.24 51.37 27.43
N HIS A 103 10.25 51.43 28.76
CA HIS A 103 9.12 51.20 29.68
C HIS A 103 8.10 52.36 29.57
N PRO A 104 6.79 52.18 29.87
CA PRO A 104 6.28 52.33 31.26
C PRO A 104 5.14 51.33 31.61
N SER A 105 5.22 50.66 32.76
CA SER A 105 4.51 50.91 34.05
C SER A 105 3.02 50.55 34.08
N LEU A 106 2.67 49.74 35.09
CA LEU A 106 1.33 49.26 35.43
C LEU A 106 0.31 50.39 35.60
N GLY A 107 -0.93 50.09 35.20
CA GLY A 107 -2.17 50.63 35.72
C GLY A 107 -3.16 49.49 35.89
#